data_AF-R4Z2H6-F1
#
_entry.id   AF-R4Z2H6-F1
#
_cell.length_a   1.000
_cell.length_b   1.000
_cell.length_c   1.000
_cell.angle_alpha   90.00
_cell.angle_beta   90.00
_cell.angle_gamma   90.00
#
_symmetry.space_group_name_H-M   'P 1'
#
loop_
_entity.id
_entity.type
_entity.pdbx_description
1 polymer ?
#
loop_
_entity_poly.entity_id
_entity_poly.type
_entity_poly.pdbx_seq_one_letter_code
_entity_poly.pdbx_strand_id
1 'polypeptide(L)'
;MTNGPTFPWHLTNLGNWTHLTNVDQSSAASGPFDVKQPDSGIATAALPGSSTSVGRFIRAVFYSNFTEKVADPDKAMHNLSRIMNNFDRPRALSTSPATGGGEGMKSQGIDSGNAGPPTEYTVWTNMADLSRGQFFFRSYDAFSWTSCDLSALEEANEPRAMLTSQLDALGGDGTKALLAGMGI
;
A
#
# COMPACT_ATOMS: atom_id res chain seq x y z
N MET A 1 -0.83 -10.25 -1.15
CA MET A 1 0.48 -10.91 -0.99
C MET A 1 1.56 -9.86 -0.85
N THR A 2 2.66 -10.14 -0.14
CA THR A 2 3.82 -9.24 0.01
C THR A 2 5.05 -9.81 -0.71
N ASN A 3 6.14 -10.14 -0.01
CA ASN A 3 7.39 -10.65 -0.57
C ASN A 3 7.80 -11.95 0.17
N GLY A 4 9.06 -12.35 0.09
CA GLY A 4 9.62 -13.47 0.87
C GLY A 4 9.31 -13.36 2.37
N PRO A 5 9.20 -14.48 3.13
CA PRO A 5 9.30 -15.87 2.69
C PRO A 5 8.11 -16.35 1.83
N THR A 6 8.05 -17.64 1.53
CA THR A 6 6.98 -18.22 0.69
C THR A 6 5.59 -18.05 1.32
N PHE A 7 4.55 -18.03 0.48
CA PHE A 7 3.17 -17.86 0.96
C PHE A 7 2.74 -18.90 2.02
N PRO A 8 3.04 -20.22 1.87
CA PRO A 8 2.73 -21.19 2.92
C PRO A 8 3.38 -20.86 4.27
N TRP A 9 4.59 -20.29 4.28
CA TRP A 9 5.22 -19.85 5.52
C TRP A 9 4.44 -18.70 6.17
N HIS A 10 3.99 -17.72 5.38
CA HIS A 10 3.15 -16.63 5.89
C HIS A 10 1.86 -17.18 6.51
N LEU A 11 1.25 -18.21 5.91
CA LEU A 11 0.08 -18.88 6.47
C LEU A 11 0.40 -19.55 7.82
N THR A 12 1.51 -20.29 7.92
CA THR A 12 1.97 -20.86 9.19
C THR A 12 2.20 -19.76 10.25
N ASN A 13 2.80 -18.64 9.85
CA ASN A 13 3.07 -17.52 10.74
C ASN A 13 1.79 -16.88 11.31
N LEU A 14 0.63 -16.99 10.65
CA LEU A 14 -0.65 -16.51 11.20
C LEU A 14 -1.01 -17.16 12.53
N GLY A 15 -0.49 -18.36 12.83
CA GLY A 15 -0.65 -19.01 14.13
C GLY A 15 -0.13 -18.20 15.31
N ASN A 16 0.82 -17.28 15.10
CA ASN A 16 1.33 -16.37 16.14
C ASN A 16 0.39 -15.19 16.44
N TRP A 17 -0.64 -14.99 15.61
CA TRP A 17 -1.49 -13.79 15.60
C TRP A 17 -2.97 -14.11 15.85
N THR A 18 -3.27 -15.27 16.43
CA THR A 18 -4.64 -15.75 16.69
C THR A 18 -5.43 -14.84 17.65
N HIS A 19 -4.74 -13.99 18.40
CA HIS A 19 -5.33 -13.04 19.35
C HIS A 19 -5.77 -11.72 18.69
N LEU A 20 -5.46 -11.49 17.41
CA LEU A 20 -5.86 -10.27 16.73
C LEU A 20 -7.39 -10.15 16.66
N THR A 21 -7.89 -8.99 17.06
CA THR A 21 -9.30 -8.60 17.04
C THR A 21 -9.40 -7.13 16.65
N ASN A 22 -10.54 -6.70 16.09
CA ASN A 22 -10.84 -5.29 15.87
C ASN A 22 -11.71 -4.67 16.98
N VAL A 23 -11.93 -5.41 18.08
CA VAL A 23 -12.69 -4.94 19.23
C VAL A 23 -11.72 -4.41 20.29
N ASP A 24 -11.90 -3.15 20.68
CA ASP A 24 -11.09 -2.51 21.70
C ASP A 24 -11.29 -3.14 23.08
N GLN A 25 -10.18 -3.41 23.77
CA GLN A 25 -10.16 -3.65 25.20
C GLN A 25 -9.68 -2.37 25.93
N SER A 26 -10.57 -1.40 26.06
CA SER A 26 -10.22 -0.05 26.54
C SER A 26 -10.00 0.06 28.05
N SER A 27 -10.19 -1.01 28.82
CA SER A 27 -9.92 -1.02 30.25
C SER A 27 -9.51 -2.39 30.76
N ALA A 28 -8.68 -2.41 31.80
CA ALA A 28 -8.28 -3.63 32.50
C ALA A 28 -7.93 -3.31 33.96
N ALA A 29 -8.00 -4.32 34.83
CA ALA A 29 -7.39 -4.24 36.14
C ALA A 29 -5.89 -4.58 36.06
N SER A 30 -5.07 -3.80 36.75
CA SER A 30 -3.63 -4.02 36.91
C SER A 30 -3.29 -3.95 38.40
N GLY A 31 -3.36 -5.10 39.09
CA GLY A 31 -3.27 -5.15 40.54
C GLY A 31 -4.37 -4.29 41.19
N PRO A 32 -4.03 -3.28 42.01
CA PRO A 32 -5.02 -2.39 42.63
C PRO A 32 -5.49 -1.25 41.72
N PHE A 33 -4.96 -1.13 40.49
CA PHE A 33 -5.27 -0.02 39.58
C PHE A 33 -6.27 -0.44 38.50
N ASP A 34 -7.30 0.38 38.29
CA ASP A 34 -8.14 0.32 37.10
C ASP A 34 -7.51 1.19 36.01
N VAL A 35 -6.91 0.56 35.00
CA VAL A 35 -6.32 1.27 33.86
C VAL A 35 -7.33 1.40 32.72
N LYS A 36 -7.32 2.54 32.05
CA LYS A 36 -8.21 2.87 30.94
C LYS A 36 -7.43 3.56 29.83
N GLN A 37 -7.74 3.22 28.59
CA GLN A 37 -7.25 3.96 27.43
C GLN A 37 -7.85 5.37 27.43
N PRO A 38 -7.07 6.38 27.02
CA PRO A 38 -7.60 7.74 26.86
C PRO A 38 -8.46 7.89 25.61
N ASP A 39 -8.38 6.95 24.65
CA ASP A 39 -9.04 6.98 23.36
C ASP A 39 -9.37 5.56 22.82
N SER A 40 -9.88 5.50 21.58
CA SER A 40 -10.18 4.28 20.83
C SER A 40 -9.03 3.85 19.93
N GLY A 41 -8.96 2.57 19.58
CA GLY A 41 -8.03 2.01 18.59
C GLY A 41 -7.00 1.01 19.16
N ILE A 42 -7.06 0.74 20.47
CA ILE A 42 -6.16 -0.18 21.17
C ILE A 42 -6.16 -1.60 20.58
N ALA A 43 -7.23 -2.02 19.90
CA ALA A 43 -7.31 -3.27 19.15
C ALA A 43 -6.19 -3.42 18.10
N THR A 44 -5.66 -2.31 17.59
CA THR A 44 -4.58 -2.32 16.59
C THR A 44 -3.17 -2.33 17.18
N ALA A 45 -3.02 -2.24 18.50
CA ALA A 45 -1.72 -2.09 19.16
C ALA A 45 -0.78 -3.29 18.97
N ALA A 46 -1.34 -4.48 18.75
CA ALA A 46 -0.55 -5.68 18.46
C ALA A 46 -0.02 -5.70 17.02
N LEU A 47 -0.56 -4.90 16.10
CA LEU A 47 -0.13 -4.94 14.70
C LEU A 47 1.35 -4.56 14.56
N PRO A 48 2.15 -5.33 13.80
CA PRO A 48 3.53 -4.96 13.53
C PRO A 48 3.60 -3.56 12.91
N GLY A 49 4.39 -2.65 13.49
CA GLY A 49 4.65 -1.34 12.89
C GLY A 49 5.72 -1.34 11.79
N SER A 50 6.48 -2.44 11.64
CA SER A 50 7.60 -2.51 10.69
C SER A 50 7.14 -2.70 9.23
N SER A 51 7.88 -2.15 8.28
CA SER A 51 7.59 -2.28 6.83
C SER A 51 8.14 -3.57 6.19
N THR A 52 8.58 -4.53 7.01
CA THR A 52 9.07 -5.82 6.53
C THR A 52 7.96 -6.58 5.79
N SER A 53 8.35 -7.53 4.94
CA SER A 53 7.39 -8.39 4.23
C SER A 53 6.40 -9.08 5.19
N VAL A 54 6.91 -9.60 6.31
CA VAL A 54 6.11 -10.28 7.34
C VAL A 54 5.18 -9.29 8.05
N GLY A 55 5.69 -8.13 8.48
CA GLY A 55 4.87 -7.12 9.15
C GLY A 55 3.74 -6.58 8.26
N ARG A 56 4.06 -6.27 7.00
CA ARG A 56 3.06 -5.87 6.01
C ARG A 56 2.03 -6.98 5.74
N PHE A 57 2.44 -8.25 5.69
CA PHE A 57 1.50 -9.35 5.47
C PHE A 57 0.47 -9.45 6.60
N ILE A 58 0.89 -9.38 7.86
CA ILE A 58 -0.02 -9.42 9.01
C ILE A 58 -0.97 -8.23 9.01
N ARG A 59 -0.48 -7.00 8.75
CA ARG A 59 -1.35 -5.83 8.61
C ARG A 59 -2.36 -6.00 7.47
N ALA A 60 -1.93 -6.52 6.32
CA ALA A 60 -2.82 -6.75 5.17
C ALA A 60 -3.93 -7.76 5.50
N VAL A 61 -3.61 -8.84 6.20
CA VAL A 61 -4.60 -9.83 6.68
C VAL A 61 -5.57 -9.18 7.67
N PHE A 62 -5.09 -8.35 8.60
CA PHE A 62 -5.96 -7.64 9.53
C PHE A 62 -6.93 -6.72 8.79
N TYR A 63 -6.43 -5.84 7.93
CA TYR A 63 -7.26 -4.91 7.16
C TYR A 63 -8.25 -5.64 6.25
N SER A 64 -7.86 -6.74 5.59
CA SER A 64 -8.78 -7.50 4.73
C SER A 64 -9.92 -8.18 5.49
N ASN A 65 -9.68 -8.58 6.74
CA ASN A 65 -10.68 -9.25 7.55
C ASN A 65 -11.64 -8.26 8.20
N PHE A 66 -11.10 -7.21 8.83
CA PHE A 66 -11.84 -6.36 9.76
C PHE A 66 -12.29 -5.02 9.22
N THR A 67 -11.78 -4.57 8.06
CA THR A 67 -12.31 -3.35 7.42
C THR A 67 -13.70 -3.63 6.87
N GLU A 68 -14.57 -2.62 6.93
CA GLU A 68 -15.92 -2.67 6.39
C GLU A 68 -15.92 -3.08 4.90
N LYS A 69 -16.74 -4.09 4.59
CA LYS A 69 -16.99 -4.56 3.23
C LYS A 69 -18.32 -3.97 2.76
N VAL A 70 -18.26 -3.13 1.74
CA VAL A 70 -19.42 -2.42 1.19
C VAL A 70 -19.74 -2.96 -0.20
N ALA A 71 -21.04 -3.07 -0.52
CA ALA A 71 -21.50 -3.56 -1.82
C ALA A 71 -21.41 -2.49 -2.92
N ASP A 72 -21.44 -1.22 -2.52
CA ASP A 72 -21.26 -0.09 -3.44
C ASP A 72 -19.80 -0.06 -3.92
N PRO A 73 -19.55 -0.18 -5.24
CA PRO A 73 -18.20 -0.33 -5.77
C PRO A 73 -17.34 0.93 -5.57
N ASP A 74 -17.94 2.13 -5.60
CA ASP A 74 -17.19 3.37 -5.38
C ASP A 74 -16.76 3.49 -3.92
N LYS A 75 -17.66 3.17 -2.98
CA LYS A 75 -17.29 3.10 -1.55
C LYS A 75 -16.25 2.01 -1.29
N ALA A 76 -16.33 0.87 -1.99
CA ALA A 76 -15.34 -0.20 -1.86
C ALA A 76 -13.95 0.26 -2.31
N MET A 77 -13.87 0.96 -3.44
CA MET A 77 -12.62 1.55 -3.93
C MET A 77 -12.09 2.65 -3.01
N HIS A 78 -12.96 3.48 -2.44
CA HIS A 78 -12.55 4.45 -1.42
C HIS A 78 -11.97 3.77 -0.17
N ASN A 79 -12.64 2.74 0.36
CA ASN A 79 -12.12 1.98 1.51
C ASN A 79 -10.80 1.30 1.18
N LEU A 80 -10.68 0.67 0.00
CA LEU A 80 -9.42 0.08 -0.45
C LEU A 80 -8.31 1.13 -0.52
N SER A 81 -8.58 2.35 -1.00
CA SER A 81 -7.59 3.42 -1.05
C SER A 81 -7.05 3.79 0.34
N ARG A 82 -7.92 3.80 1.37
CA ARG A 82 -7.52 4.05 2.76
C ARG A 82 -6.71 2.89 3.33
N ILE A 83 -7.05 1.66 2.99
CA ILE A 83 -6.22 0.49 3.34
C ILE A 83 -4.84 0.63 2.70
N MET A 84 -4.77 0.95 1.40
CA MET A 84 -3.50 1.05 0.68
C MET A 84 -2.58 2.15 1.22
N ASN A 85 -3.13 3.27 1.71
CA ASN A 85 -2.34 4.32 2.36
C ASN A 85 -1.56 3.82 3.60
N ASN A 86 -2.00 2.73 4.26
CA ASN A 86 -1.28 2.13 5.40
C ASN A 86 -0.03 1.32 4.97
N PHE A 87 0.21 1.21 3.67
CA PHE A 87 1.35 0.51 3.09
C PHE A 87 2.27 1.45 2.30
N ASP A 88 1.95 2.74 2.24
CA ASP A 88 2.83 3.75 1.65
C ASP A 88 4.08 3.92 2.51
N ARG A 89 5.22 3.96 1.83
CA ARG A 89 6.53 4.13 2.46
C ARG A 89 7.13 5.44 1.96
N PRO A 90 7.20 6.47 2.82
CA PRO A 90 7.93 7.68 2.51
C PRO A 90 9.40 7.38 2.21
N ARG A 91 9.97 8.17 1.30
CA ARG A 91 11.39 8.12 1.01
C ARG A 91 12.21 8.40 2.28
N ALA A 92 13.35 7.73 2.42
CA ALA A 92 14.24 7.78 3.58
C ALA A 92 13.69 7.20 4.91
N LEU A 93 12.45 6.70 4.96
CA LEU A 93 11.94 6.01 6.15
C LEU A 93 12.76 4.76 6.50
N SER A 94 13.22 4.04 5.49
CA SER A 94 14.14 2.91 5.62
C SER A 94 15.25 3.03 4.58
N THR A 95 16.49 2.92 5.04
CA THR A 95 17.70 2.98 4.22
C THR A 95 18.54 1.73 4.46
N SER A 96 19.28 1.30 3.44
CA SER A 96 20.28 0.25 3.58
C SER A 96 21.68 0.84 3.74
N PRO A 97 22.53 0.23 4.58
CA PRO A 97 23.96 0.49 4.53
C PRO A 97 24.50 0.25 3.12
N ALA A 98 25.49 1.03 2.69
CA ALA A 98 26.09 0.92 1.36
C ALA A 98 26.67 -0.49 1.05
N THR A 99 26.99 -1.26 2.09
CA THR A 99 27.55 -2.62 2.03
C THR A 99 26.52 -3.72 2.34
N GLY A 100 25.27 -3.37 2.64
CA GLY A 100 24.21 -4.30 3.05
C GLY A 100 23.21 -4.58 1.93
N GLY A 101 23.34 -5.74 1.29
CA GLY A 101 22.42 -6.23 0.26
C GLY A 101 21.09 -6.70 0.84
N GLY A 102 20.11 -5.79 0.91
CA GLY A 102 18.70 -6.16 0.86
C GLY A 102 18.27 -6.34 -0.60
N GLU A 103 17.31 -7.22 -0.87
CA GLU A 103 16.74 -7.45 -2.21
C GLU A 103 16.38 -6.10 -2.89
N GLY A 104 17.05 -5.78 -4.00
CA GLY A 104 16.60 -4.73 -4.92
C GLY A 104 17.04 -3.28 -4.64
N MET A 105 17.85 -2.99 -3.62
CA MET A 105 18.29 -1.61 -3.35
C MET A 105 19.44 -1.14 -4.27
N LYS A 106 19.13 -0.87 -5.54
CA LYS A 106 19.99 -0.09 -6.45
C LYS A 106 19.36 1.30 -6.66
N SER A 107 19.82 2.29 -5.86
CA SER A 107 19.68 3.77 -5.97
C SER A 107 18.29 4.37 -6.31
N GLN A 108 17.80 5.46 -5.70
CA GLN A 108 18.31 6.84 -5.76
C GLN A 108 17.71 7.62 -4.57
N GLY A 109 18.58 8.14 -3.70
CA GLY A 109 18.21 9.16 -2.73
C GLY A 109 17.88 10.49 -3.41
N ILE A 110 17.28 11.40 -2.66
CA ILE A 110 17.03 12.79 -3.08
C ILE A 110 18.39 13.45 -3.34
N ASP A 111 18.50 14.11 -4.50
CA ASP A 111 19.66 14.82 -5.07
C ASP A 111 20.85 14.00 -5.62
N SER A 112 21.01 14.13 -6.94
CA SER A 112 22.12 13.70 -7.79
C SER A 112 23.45 14.44 -7.53
N GLY A 113 23.70 14.86 -6.29
CA GLY A 113 24.94 15.54 -5.87
C GLY A 113 25.63 14.91 -4.66
N ASN A 114 24.90 14.11 -3.86
CA ASN A 114 25.45 13.34 -2.75
C ASN A 114 24.61 12.07 -2.65
N ALA A 115 25.14 10.95 -3.18
CA ALA A 115 24.43 9.68 -3.19
C ALA A 115 24.27 9.15 -1.75
N GLY A 116 23.23 9.62 -1.07
CA GLY A 116 22.80 9.08 0.22
C GLY A 116 22.53 7.57 0.11
N PRO A 117 22.47 6.87 1.25
CA PRO A 117 22.25 5.43 1.25
C PRO A 117 20.97 5.08 0.47
N PRO A 118 20.96 3.96 -0.28
CA PRO A 118 19.75 3.51 -0.97
C PRO A 118 18.55 3.48 -0.02
N THR A 119 17.41 3.95 -0.51
CA THR A 119 16.17 3.99 0.26
C THR A 119 15.08 3.21 -0.45
N GLU A 120 14.32 2.46 0.33
CA GLU A 120 13.15 1.74 -0.16
C GLU A 120 11.89 2.52 0.20
N TYR A 121 11.08 2.82 -0.81
CA TYR A 121 9.89 3.66 -0.72
C TYR A 121 8.84 3.18 -1.72
N THR A 122 7.58 3.59 -1.54
CA THR A 122 6.49 3.22 -2.45
C THR A 122 6.52 4.14 -3.67
N VAL A 123 7.10 3.67 -4.78
CA VAL A 123 7.24 4.48 -6.02
C VAL A 123 5.87 4.80 -6.63
N TRP A 124 4.96 3.85 -6.57
CA TRP A 124 3.58 3.98 -7.01
C TRP A 124 2.71 2.92 -6.35
N THR A 125 1.41 3.16 -6.35
CA THR A 125 0.38 2.24 -5.86
C THR A 125 -0.71 2.13 -6.91
N ASN A 126 -1.28 0.94 -7.10
CA ASN A 126 -2.43 0.73 -7.97
C ASN A 126 -3.58 0.01 -7.26
N MET A 127 -4.78 0.19 -7.80
CA MET A 127 -5.98 -0.58 -7.45
C MET A 127 -6.74 -0.90 -8.74
N ALA A 128 -7.58 -1.93 -8.75
CA ALA A 128 -8.38 -2.27 -9.92
C ALA A 128 -9.79 -2.67 -9.52
N ASP A 129 -10.77 -2.09 -10.19
CA ASP A 129 -12.15 -2.56 -10.21
C ASP A 129 -12.38 -3.33 -11.51
N LEU A 130 -12.18 -4.65 -11.42
CA LEU A 130 -12.28 -5.54 -12.58
C LEU A 130 -13.72 -5.69 -13.09
N SER A 131 -14.72 -5.43 -12.25
CA SER A 131 -16.13 -5.54 -12.65
C SER A 131 -16.58 -4.41 -13.56
N ARG A 132 -15.91 -3.26 -13.44
CA ARG A 132 -16.16 -2.05 -14.25
C ARG A 132 -15.03 -1.72 -15.21
N GLY A 133 -13.99 -2.56 -15.29
CA GLY A 133 -12.84 -2.31 -16.15
C GLY A 133 -12.07 -1.03 -15.77
N GLN A 134 -12.01 -0.65 -14.49
CA GLN A 134 -11.31 0.55 -14.06
C GLN A 134 -9.99 0.21 -13.37
N PHE A 135 -8.91 0.86 -13.82
CA PHE A 135 -7.60 0.78 -13.18
C PHE A 135 -7.26 2.11 -12.55
N PHE A 136 -6.80 2.10 -11.30
CA PHE A 136 -6.41 3.29 -10.57
C PHE A 136 -4.92 3.25 -10.28
N PHE A 137 -4.25 4.38 -10.43
CA PHE A 137 -2.82 4.54 -10.26
C PHE A 137 -2.51 5.82 -9.50
N ARG A 138 -1.56 5.78 -8.57
CA ARG A 138 -1.00 6.96 -7.90
C ARG A 138 0.51 6.82 -7.79
N SER A 139 1.25 7.72 -8.43
CA SER A 139 2.70 7.83 -8.29
C SER A 139 3.08 8.50 -6.97
N TYR A 140 4.35 8.40 -6.58
CA TYR A 140 4.87 9.01 -5.35
C TYR A 140 4.61 10.54 -5.28
N ASP A 141 4.73 11.24 -6.40
CA ASP A 141 4.58 12.70 -6.46
C ASP A 141 3.13 13.16 -6.70
N ALA A 142 2.17 12.24 -6.77
CA ALA A 142 0.76 12.55 -6.97
C ALA A 142 0.01 12.66 -5.62
N PHE A 143 -0.79 13.72 -5.48
CA PHE A 143 -1.70 13.91 -4.35
C PHE A 143 -2.94 13.00 -4.45
N SER A 144 -3.36 12.66 -5.66
CA SER A 144 -4.62 11.93 -5.92
C SER A 144 -4.45 10.76 -6.88
N TRP A 145 -5.47 9.91 -6.96
CA TRP A 145 -5.52 8.78 -7.89
C TRP A 145 -5.90 9.23 -9.30
N THR A 146 -5.17 8.72 -10.29
CA THR A 146 -5.56 8.72 -11.69
C THR A 146 -6.34 7.44 -11.98
N SER A 147 -7.48 7.52 -12.66
CA SER A 147 -8.22 6.38 -13.19
C SER A 147 -7.97 6.20 -14.69
N CYS A 148 -7.95 4.97 -15.16
CA CYS A 148 -7.90 4.60 -16.57
C CYS A 148 -9.00 3.58 -16.88
N ASP A 149 -9.67 3.75 -18.01
CA ASP A 149 -10.62 2.79 -18.57
C ASP A 149 -9.86 1.68 -19.31
N LEU A 150 -9.96 0.44 -18.81
CA LEU A 150 -9.28 -0.71 -19.39
C LEU A 150 -9.89 -1.13 -20.73
N SER A 151 -11.19 -0.95 -20.94
CA SER A 151 -11.83 -1.28 -22.21
C SER A 151 -11.38 -0.35 -23.33
N ALA A 152 -11.27 0.95 -23.05
CA ALA A 152 -10.71 1.91 -24.01
C ALA A 152 -9.25 1.60 -24.37
N LEU A 153 -8.45 1.11 -23.42
CA LEU A 153 -7.06 0.69 -23.67
C LEU A 153 -6.99 -0.63 -24.45
N GLU A 154 -7.89 -1.57 -24.16
CA GLU A 154 -8.02 -2.83 -24.91
C GLU A 154 -8.39 -2.58 -26.38
N GLU A 155 -9.31 -1.66 -26.65
CA GLU A 155 -9.73 -1.27 -28.00
C GLU A 155 -8.59 -0.71 -28.86
N ALA A 156 -7.60 -0.07 -28.24
CA ALA A 156 -6.41 0.41 -28.95
C ALA A 156 -5.58 -0.76 -29.54
N ASN A 157 -5.71 -1.96 -28.97
CA ASN A 157 -5.08 -3.21 -29.42
C ASN A 157 -3.57 -3.11 -29.68
N GLU A 158 -2.88 -2.24 -28.93
CA GLU A 158 -1.43 -2.11 -28.94
C GLU A 158 -0.91 -1.67 -27.56
N PRO A 159 0.30 -2.10 -27.15
CA PRO A 159 0.90 -1.64 -25.91
C PRO A 159 1.09 -0.13 -25.90
N ARG A 160 0.74 0.51 -24.78
CA ARG A 160 0.98 1.94 -24.53
C ARG A 160 1.93 2.13 -23.35
N ALA A 161 2.87 3.05 -23.48
CA ALA A 161 3.68 3.55 -22.38
C ALA A 161 3.58 5.07 -22.25
N MET A 162 3.61 5.51 -21.00
CA MET A 162 3.83 6.91 -20.64
C MET A 162 4.68 6.99 -19.37
N LEU A 163 5.36 8.11 -19.18
CA LEU A 163 6.01 8.39 -17.91
C LEU A 163 4.95 8.79 -16.88
N THR A 164 5.13 8.34 -15.65
CA THR A 164 4.21 8.70 -14.55
C THR A 164 4.23 10.18 -14.23
N SER A 165 5.30 10.90 -14.58
CA SER A 165 5.42 12.36 -14.49
C SER A 165 4.57 13.11 -15.52
N GLN A 166 3.98 12.43 -16.50
CA GLN A 166 3.05 13.00 -17.47
C GLN A 166 1.59 12.96 -17.00
N LEU A 167 1.31 12.30 -15.86
CA LEU A 167 -0.02 12.30 -15.25
C LEU A 167 -0.23 13.56 -14.40
N ASP A 168 -1.48 14.02 -14.31
CA ASP A 168 -1.84 15.11 -13.41
C ASP A 168 -1.65 14.66 -11.95
N ALA A 169 -0.85 15.39 -11.18
CA ALA A 169 -0.62 15.11 -9.77
C ALA A 169 -1.90 15.21 -8.93
N LEU A 170 -2.92 15.95 -9.41
CA LEU A 170 -4.24 16.05 -8.79
C LEU A 170 -5.21 14.93 -9.23
N GLY A 171 -4.75 13.99 -10.06
CA GLY A 171 -5.50 12.80 -10.46
C GLY A 171 -6.51 13.06 -11.58
N GLY A 172 -7.56 12.23 -11.64
CA GLY A 172 -8.61 12.31 -12.66
C GLY A 172 -8.51 11.21 -13.72
N ASP A 173 -9.13 11.42 -14.88
CA ASP A 173 -9.14 10.44 -15.97
C ASP A 173 -7.86 10.54 -16.82
N GLY A 174 -6.99 9.53 -16.69
CA GLY A 174 -5.74 9.39 -17.42
C GLY A 174 -5.87 8.62 -18.74
N THR A 175 -7.06 8.15 -19.11
CA THR A 175 -7.25 7.26 -20.28
C THR A 175 -6.72 7.88 -21.57
N LYS A 176 -7.08 9.14 -21.84
CA LYS A 176 -6.62 9.85 -23.05
C LYS A 176 -5.11 10.07 -23.04
N ALA A 177 -4.53 10.39 -21.88
CA ALA A 177 -3.09 10.61 -21.75
C ALA A 177 -2.31 9.32 -22.03
N LEU A 178 -2.82 8.18 -21.55
CA LEU A 178 -2.21 6.88 -21.78
C LEU A 178 -2.38 6.41 -23.24
N LEU A 179 -3.55 6.64 -23.86
CA LEU A 179 -3.79 6.36 -25.28
C LEU A 179 -2.90 7.20 -26.21
N ALA A 180 -2.59 8.44 -25.82
CA ALA A 180 -1.65 9.31 -26.54
C ALA A 180 -0.17 8.96 -26.25
N GLY A 181 0.08 8.03 -25.33
CA GLY A 181 1.41 7.53 -25.00
C GLY A 181 2.07 6.81 -26.18
N MET A 182 3.39 6.63 -26.08
CA MET A 182 4.16 5.95 -27.12
C MET A 182 3.75 4.49 -27.22
N GLY A 183 3.60 3.98 -28.45
CA GLY A 183 3.56 2.54 -28.70
C GLY A 183 4.91 1.91 -28.37
N ILE A 184 4.90 0.71 -27.78
CA ILE A 184 6.11 -0.05 -27.41
C ILE A 184 6.25 -1.29 -28.27
#